data_AF-A0A7V9KE05-F1
#
_entry.id   AF-A0A7V9KE05-F1
#
_cell.length_a   1.000
_cell.length_b   1.000
_cell.length_c   1.000
_cell.angle_alpha   90.00
_cell.angle_beta   90.00
_cell.angle_gamma   90.00
#
_symmetry.space_group_name_H-M   'P 1'
#
loop_
_entity.id
_entity.type
_entity.pdbx_description
1 polymer ?
#
loop_
_entity_poly.entity_id
_entity_poly.type
_entity_poly.pdbx_seq_one_letter_code
_entity_poly.pdbx_strand_id
1 'polypeptide(L)'
;NALLGAERQSTGPVRTADSRGRHTTVVRELIGLPDGALLIDTPGIREAGLWDGMGDVYADVEALAAECRFANCTHTGEPGCAVRDAVEPARVDAWQKLKREEAWIEDRRAAARKKGEAGKSIARRQRVARELTPQSHDW
;
A
#
# COMPACT_ATOMS: atom_id res chain seq x y z
N ASN A 1 21.94 -19.63 -3.96
CA ASN A 1 23.23 -20.32 -4.20
C ASN A 1 23.46 -21.43 -3.18
N ALA A 2 23.54 -21.13 -1.87
CA ALA A 2 23.74 -22.16 -0.84
C ALA A 2 22.70 -23.31 -0.89
N LEU A 3 21.41 -22.98 -0.94
CA LEU A 3 20.33 -23.98 -1.04
C LEU A 3 20.36 -24.81 -2.34
N LEU A 4 21.00 -24.31 -3.40
CA LEU A 4 21.13 -25.00 -4.68
C LEU A 4 22.44 -25.80 -4.79
N GLY A 5 23.39 -25.58 -3.89
CA GLY A 5 24.76 -26.08 -4.03
C GLY A 5 25.52 -25.52 -5.24
N ALA A 6 25.00 -24.46 -5.89
CA ALA A 6 25.58 -23.89 -7.11
C ALA A 6 25.43 -22.36 -7.14
N GLU A 7 26.38 -21.70 -7.81
CA GLU A 7 26.32 -20.28 -8.17
C GLU A 7 25.25 -20.08 -9.25
N ARG A 8 24.11 -19.46 -8.89
CA ARG A 8 23.01 -19.17 -9.81
C ARG A 8 22.58 -17.71 -9.75
N GLN A 9 22.29 -17.21 -8.54
CA GLN A 9 21.89 -15.83 -8.32
C GLN A 9 23.11 -14.94 -8.16
N SER A 10 23.10 -13.79 -8.83
CA SER A 10 24.11 -12.75 -8.65
C SER A 10 24.04 -12.18 -7.22
N THR A 11 25.18 -12.09 -6.56
CA THR A 11 25.30 -11.48 -5.22
C THR A 11 26.15 -10.21 -5.27
N GLY A 12 25.77 -9.20 -4.48
CA GLY A 12 26.54 -7.97 -4.34
C GLY A 12 27.46 -7.99 -3.10
N PRO A 13 28.42 -7.06 -3.01
CA PRO A 13 29.26 -6.91 -1.81
C PRO A 13 28.42 -6.53 -0.59
N VAL A 14 28.81 -7.03 0.57
CA VAL A 14 28.22 -6.69 1.87
C VAL A 14 28.97 -5.48 2.44
N ARG A 15 28.22 -4.48 2.93
CA ARG A 15 28.83 -3.32 3.58
C ARG A 15 29.44 -3.72 4.92
N THR A 16 30.70 -3.34 5.16
CA THR A 16 31.44 -3.67 6.39
C THR A 16 30.91 -2.95 7.63
N ALA A 17 30.30 -1.77 7.47
CA ALA A 17 29.84 -0.95 8.59
C ALA A 17 28.58 -1.50 9.28
N ASP A 18 27.67 -2.15 8.55
CA ASP A 18 26.38 -2.63 9.08
C ASP A 18 26.07 -4.09 8.70
N SER A 19 27.02 -4.78 8.06
CA SER A 19 26.85 -6.16 7.55
C SER A 19 25.62 -6.34 6.65
N ARG A 20 25.12 -5.28 6.02
CA ARG A 20 23.97 -5.36 5.10
C ARG A 20 24.42 -5.52 3.66
N GLY A 21 23.83 -6.51 2.98
CA GLY A 21 23.92 -6.67 1.53
C GLY A 21 22.92 -5.80 0.78
N ARG A 22 23.18 -5.55 -0.50
CA ARG A 22 22.21 -4.93 -1.41
C ARG A 22 21.41 -6.02 -2.10
N HIS A 23 20.08 -5.92 -2.09
CA HIS A 23 19.23 -6.79 -2.90
C HIS A 23 19.61 -6.64 -4.39
N THR A 24 20.09 -7.73 -4.98
CA THR A 24 20.49 -7.83 -6.40
C THR A 24 19.41 -8.50 -7.25
N THR A 25 18.49 -9.25 -6.64
CA THR A 25 17.35 -9.87 -7.34
C THR A 25 16.46 -8.80 -7.97
N VAL A 26 16.35 -8.82 -9.31
CA VAL A 26 15.55 -7.88 -10.11
C VAL A 26 14.34 -8.52 -10.79
N VAL A 27 14.28 -9.85 -10.85
CA VAL A 27 13.16 -10.61 -11.41
C VAL A 27 12.56 -11.54 -10.36
N ARG A 28 11.27 -11.85 -10.50
CA ARG A 28 10.62 -12.92 -9.71
C ARG A 28 10.89 -14.26 -10.40
N GLU A 29 11.37 -15.24 -9.66
CA GLU A 29 11.71 -16.57 -10.19
C GLU A 29 11.21 -17.67 -9.24
N LEU A 30 10.77 -18.79 -9.82
CA LEU A 30 10.50 -20.02 -9.10
C LEU A 30 11.64 -21.01 -9.40
N ILE A 31 12.35 -21.41 -8.36
CA ILE A 31 13.57 -22.22 -8.47
C ILE A 31 13.31 -23.58 -7.83
N GLY A 32 13.53 -24.65 -8.59
CA GLY A 32 13.55 -26.01 -8.07
C GLY A 32 14.82 -26.29 -7.28
N LEU A 33 14.69 -26.80 -6.06
CA LEU A 33 15.78 -27.23 -5.21
C LEU A 33 16.07 -28.74 -5.41
N PRO A 34 17.31 -29.21 -5.14
CA PRO A 34 17.68 -30.62 -5.36
C PRO A 34 16.88 -31.63 -4.55
N ASP A 35 16.30 -31.21 -3.43
CA ASP A 35 15.45 -32.01 -2.54
C ASP A 35 13.97 -32.05 -2.97
N GLY A 36 13.63 -31.39 -4.09
CA GLY A 36 12.27 -31.32 -4.63
C GLY A 36 11.44 -30.14 -4.11
N ALA A 37 11.97 -29.30 -3.22
CA ALA A 37 11.29 -28.07 -2.80
C ALA A 37 11.32 -26.99 -3.90
N LEU A 38 10.40 -26.03 -3.79
CA LEU A 38 10.33 -24.87 -4.68
C LEU A 38 10.61 -23.59 -3.89
N LEU A 39 11.60 -22.83 -4.33
CA LEU A 39 11.94 -21.52 -3.79
C LEU A 39 11.36 -20.43 -4.69
N ILE A 40 10.52 -19.56 -4.11
CA ILE A 40 10.08 -18.33 -4.78
C ILE A 40 11.07 -17.23 -4.37
N ASP A 41 11.91 -16.81 -5.31
CA ASP A 41 12.77 -15.64 -5.12
C ASP A 41 12.06 -14.40 -5.70
N THR A 42 11.86 -13.39 -4.87
CA THR A 42 11.22 -12.13 -5.26
C THR A 42 12.21 -10.98 -5.09
N PRO A 43 12.23 -10.00 -6.01
CA PRO A 43 12.91 -8.74 -5.77
C PRO A 43 12.46 -8.13 -4.44
N GLY A 44 13.37 -7.48 -3.73
CA GLY A 44 13.04 -6.85 -2.45
C GLY A 44 11.85 -5.89 -2.61
N ILE A 45 10.78 -6.15 -1.84
CA ILE A 45 9.60 -5.28 -1.79
C ILE A 45 10.04 -3.94 -1.18
N ARG A 46 9.89 -2.85 -1.94
CA ARG A 46 10.25 -1.49 -1.47
C ARG A 46 9.13 -0.84 -0.67
N GLU A 47 7.89 -1.16 -1.04
CA GLU A 47 6.68 -0.64 -0.43
C GLU A 47 5.55 -1.66 -0.65
N ALA A 48 4.73 -1.88 0.37
CA ALA A 48 3.48 -2.60 0.26
C ALA A 48 2.34 -1.60 0.43
N GLY A 49 1.66 -1.27 -0.67
CA GLY A 49 0.54 -0.33 -0.67
C GLY A 49 -0.79 -1.01 -0.33
N LEU A 50 -1.71 -0.26 0.27
CA LEU A 50 -3.08 -0.70 0.51
C LEU A 50 -3.93 -0.49 -0.75
N TRP A 51 -4.38 -1.58 -1.38
CA TRP A 51 -5.19 -1.52 -2.60
C TRP A 51 -6.69 -1.46 -2.28
N ASP A 52 -7.19 -2.41 -1.47
CA ASP A 52 -8.62 -2.58 -1.14
C ASP A 52 -8.90 -2.44 0.37
N GLY A 53 -8.39 -1.36 0.96
CA GLY A 53 -8.62 -1.06 2.36
C GLY A 53 -8.00 -2.06 3.34
N MET A 54 -8.38 -1.98 4.62
CA MET A 54 -7.87 -2.85 5.68
C MET A 54 -8.15 -4.35 5.48
N GLY A 55 -9.17 -4.70 4.70
CA GLY A 55 -9.76 -6.04 4.71
C GLY A 55 -10.20 -6.47 6.12
N ASP A 56 -10.49 -7.77 6.31
CA ASP A 56 -10.93 -8.33 7.60
C ASP A 56 -9.78 -8.51 8.63
N VAL A 57 -8.62 -7.88 8.42
CA VAL A 57 -7.40 -8.08 9.24
C VAL A 57 -7.63 -7.72 10.71
N TYR A 58 -8.53 -6.77 10.97
CA TYR A 58 -8.89 -6.31 12.31
C TYR A 58 -10.39 -6.46 12.59
N ALA A 59 -11.09 -7.37 11.89
CA ALA A 59 -12.54 -7.55 12.06
C ALA A 59 -12.93 -7.87 13.52
N ASP A 60 -12.07 -8.60 14.25
CA ASP A 60 -12.23 -8.86 15.68
C ASP A 60 -12.16 -7.57 16.53
N VAL A 61 -11.20 -6.70 16.23
CA VAL A 61 -11.07 -5.40 16.92
C VAL A 61 -12.23 -4.47 16.57
N GLU A 62 -12.72 -4.50 15.32
CA GLU A 62 -13.89 -3.70 14.90
C GLU A 62 -15.18 -4.18 15.56
N ALA A 63 -15.36 -5.49 15.73
CA ALA A 63 -16.48 -6.06 16.48
C ALA A 63 -16.47 -5.57 17.95
N LEU A 64 -15.30 -5.64 18.61
CA LEU A 64 -15.14 -5.09 19.96
C LEU A 64 -15.36 -3.58 20.02
N ALA A 65 -14.97 -2.83 18.98
CA ALA A 65 -15.21 -1.39 18.94
C ALA A 65 -16.70 -1.05 18.94
N ALA A 66 -17.54 -1.88 18.29
CA ALA A 66 -18.99 -1.72 18.29
C ALA A 66 -19.65 -1.99 19.66
N GLU A 67 -18.96 -2.70 20.55
CA GLU A 67 -19.40 -2.99 21.92
C GLU A 67 -18.96 -1.92 22.94
N CYS A 68 -18.19 -0.92 22.51
CA CYS A 68 -17.74 0.14 23.41
C CYS A 68 -18.92 0.93 23.97
N ARG A 69 -18.81 1.33 25.26
CA ARG A 69 -19.82 2.12 25.95
C ARG A 69 -20.19 3.42 25.22
N PHE A 70 -19.23 4.03 24.53
CA PHE A 70 -19.40 5.30 23.82
C PHE A 70 -19.27 5.08 22.32
N ALA A 71 -20.21 5.62 21.54
CA ALA A 71 -20.20 5.53 20.08
C ALA A 71 -19.01 6.25 19.42
N ASN A 72 -18.40 7.21 20.12
CA ASN A 72 -17.23 7.96 19.68
C ASN A 72 -15.96 7.58 20.47
N CYS A 73 -15.88 6.35 20.99
CA CYS A 73 -14.71 5.86 21.71
C CYS A 73 -13.45 5.97 20.82
N THR A 74 -12.41 6.62 21.34
CA THR A 74 -11.10 6.72 20.68
C THR A 74 -10.17 5.55 21.03
N HIS A 75 -10.59 4.71 21.98
CA HIS A 75 -9.85 3.56 22.47
C HIS A 75 -8.49 3.91 23.10
N THR A 76 -8.39 5.09 23.72
CA THR A 76 -7.14 5.59 24.33
C THR A 76 -7.20 5.61 25.86
N GLY A 77 -8.36 5.90 26.44
CA GLY A 77 -8.49 6.12 27.89
C GLY A 77 -9.91 6.05 28.43
N GLU A 78 -10.90 5.79 27.58
CA GLU A 78 -12.31 5.79 27.94
C GLU A 78 -12.65 4.65 28.91
N PRO A 79 -13.48 4.90 29.93
CA PRO A 79 -13.97 3.86 30.82
C PRO A 79 -14.97 2.96 30.10
N GLY A 80 -14.84 1.63 30.26
CA GLY A 80 -15.69 0.65 29.58
C GLY A 80 -15.41 0.53 28.09
N CYS A 81 -14.14 0.60 27.71
CA CYS A 81 -13.69 0.42 26.33
C CYS A 81 -13.41 -1.06 26.07
N ALA A 82 -14.36 -1.75 25.44
CA ALA A 82 -14.25 -3.17 25.12
C ALA A 82 -12.97 -3.53 24.33
N VAL A 83 -12.49 -2.62 23.47
CA VAL A 83 -11.22 -2.81 22.74
C VAL A 83 -10.03 -2.83 23.69
N ARG A 84 -9.90 -1.83 24.59
CA ARG A 84 -8.75 -1.78 25.52
C ARG A 84 -8.79 -2.90 26.55
N ASP A 85 -9.99 -3.34 26.91
CA ASP A 85 -10.17 -4.41 27.89
C ASP A 85 -9.78 -5.78 27.32
N ALA A 86 -9.80 -5.97 25.99
CA ALA A 86 -9.58 -7.26 25.33
C ALA A 86 -8.41 -7.30 24.32
N VAL A 87 -7.81 -6.16 23.96
CA VAL A 87 -6.81 -6.06 22.89
C VAL A 87 -5.53 -5.39 23.41
N GLU A 88 -4.39 -6.02 23.10
CA GLU A 88 -3.06 -5.49 23.45
C GLU A 88 -2.81 -4.10 22.84
N PRO A 89 -2.22 -3.14 23.59
CA PRO A 89 -2.03 -1.76 23.13
C PRO A 89 -1.33 -1.65 21.77
N ALA A 90 -0.28 -2.44 21.54
CA ALA A 90 0.46 -2.42 20.28
C ALA A 90 -0.40 -2.81 19.06
N ARG A 91 -1.40 -3.69 19.25
CA ARG A 91 -2.34 -4.10 18.20
C ARG A 91 -3.37 -3.00 17.93
N VAL A 92 -3.82 -2.31 18.98
CA VAL A 92 -4.69 -1.12 18.84
C VAL A 92 -3.96 -0.01 18.08
N ASP A 93 -2.70 0.25 18.40
CA ASP A 93 -1.88 1.25 17.71
C ASP A 93 -1.68 0.92 16.22
N ALA A 94 -1.42 -0.35 15.90
CA ALA A 94 -1.27 -0.83 14.53
C ALA A 94 -2.57 -0.68 13.74
N TRP A 95 -3.72 -1.03 14.35
CA TRP A 95 -5.04 -0.83 13.77
C TRP A 95 -5.32 0.65 13.49
N GLN A 96 -5.15 1.53 14.48
CA GLN A 96 -5.37 2.96 14.30
C GLN A 96 -4.45 3.57 13.24
N LYS A 97 -3.18 3.14 13.19
CA LYS A 97 -2.23 3.57 12.16
C LYS A 97 -2.73 3.21 10.76
N LEU A 98 -3.22 1.98 10.59
CA LEU A 98 -3.69 1.52 9.30
C LEU A 98 -5.01 2.22 8.89
N LYS A 99 -5.92 2.56 9.84
CA LYS A 99 -7.10 3.40 9.55
C LYS A 99 -6.71 4.79 9.04
N ARG A 100 -5.69 5.40 9.64
CA ARG A 100 -5.17 6.71 9.19
C ARG A 100 -4.57 6.62 7.78
N GLU A 101 -3.84 5.56 7.48
CA GLU A 101 -3.25 5.33 6.17
C GLU A 101 -4.34 5.14 5.09
N GLU A 102 -5.36 4.34 5.40
CA GLU A 102 -6.50 4.12 4.52
C GLU A 102 -7.23 5.43 4.18
N ALA A 103 -7.59 6.22 5.20
CA ALA A 103 -8.23 7.52 5.00
C ALA A 103 -7.38 8.45 4.13
N TRP A 104 -6.06 8.47 4.34
CA TRP A 104 -5.15 9.27 3.53
C TRP A 104 -5.09 8.80 2.07
N ILE A 105 -5.06 7.49 1.83
CA ILE A 105 -5.09 6.89 0.49
C ILE A 105 -6.41 7.25 -0.22
N GLU A 106 -7.54 7.15 0.47
CA GLU A 106 -8.86 7.48 -0.07
C GLU A 106 -8.96 8.95 -0.47
N ASP A 107 -8.51 9.87 0.39
CA ASP A 107 -8.47 11.30 0.10
C ASP A 107 -7.62 11.60 -1.13
N ARG A 108 -6.42 10.99 -1.23
CA ARG A 108 -5.56 11.13 -2.40
C ARG A 108 -6.22 10.59 -3.68
N ARG A 109 -6.89 9.45 -3.60
CA ARG A 109 -7.64 8.87 -4.73
C ARG A 109 -8.79 9.79 -5.14
N ALA A 110 -9.54 10.34 -4.18
CA ALA A 110 -10.62 11.28 -4.45
C ALA A 110 -10.13 12.57 -5.12
N ALA A 111 -9.02 13.14 -4.64
CA ALA A 111 -8.39 14.31 -5.25
C ALA A 111 -7.92 14.03 -6.68
N ALA A 112 -7.29 12.87 -6.91
CA ALA A 112 -6.85 12.46 -8.25
C ALA A 112 -8.03 12.29 -9.23
N ARG A 113 -9.16 11.69 -8.78
CA ARG A 113 -10.38 11.58 -9.58
C ARG A 113 -10.93 12.95 -9.99
N LYS A 114 -11.11 13.87 -9.03
CA LYS A 114 -11.57 15.25 -9.28
C LYS A 114 -10.68 15.98 -10.28
N LYS A 115 -9.36 15.85 -10.15
CA LYS A 115 -8.39 16.45 -11.10
C LYS A 115 -8.54 15.87 -12.51
N GLY A 116 -8.74 14.57 -12.62
CA GLY A 116 -8.99 13.90 -13.90
C GLY A 116 -10.28 14.37 -14.59
N GLU A 117 -11.37 14.53 -13.84
CA GLU A 117 -12.65 15.07 -14.33
C GLU A 117 -12.52 16.51 -14.82
N ALA A 118 -11.85 17.36 -14.02
CA ALA A 118 -11.57 18.74 -14.40
C ALA A 118 -10.74 18.81 -15.69
N GLY A 119 -9.71 17.97 -15.82
CA GLY A 119 -8.88 17.86 -17.02
C GLY A 119 -9.69 17.47 -18.26
N LYS A 120 -10.58 16.47 -18.15
CA LYS A 120 -11.50 16.08 -19.24
C LYS A 120 -12.43 17.22 -19.65
N SER A 121 -12.97 17.96 -18.69
CA SER A 121 -13.83 19.11 -18.94
C SER A 121 -13.09 20.22 -19.70
N ILE A 122 -11.87 20.55 -19.28
CA ILE A 122 -11.02 21.54 -19.96
C ILE A 122 -10.69 21.10 -21.38
N ALA A 123 -10.24 19.86 -21.56
CA ALA A 123 -9.90 19.31 -22.88
C ALA A 123 -11.11 19.33 -23.83
N ARG A 124 -12.31 19.01 -23.33
CA ARG A 124 -13.56 19.10 -24.11
C ARG A 124 -13.84 20.53 -24.56
N ARG A 125 -13.71 21.51 -23.66
CA ARG A 125 -13.90 22.94 -23.99
C ARG A 125 -12.89 23.43 -25.02
N GLN A 126 -11.61 23.05 -24.88
CA GLN A 126 -10.55 23.41 -25.83
C GLN A 126 -10.81 22.82 -27.22
N ARG A 127 -11.28 21.57 -27.30
CA ARG A 127 -11.65 20.94 -28.58
C ARG A 127 -12.79 21.69 -29.28
N VAL A 128 -13.87 21.99 -28.55
CA VAL A 128 -15.00 22.76 -29.09
C VAL A 128 -14.57 24.15 -29.53
N ALA A 129 -13.74 24.85 -28.75
CA ALA A 129 -13.22 26.17 -29.12
C ALA A 129 -12.41 26.12 -30.44
N ARG A 130 -11.56 25.10 -30.60
CA ARG A 130 -10.76 24.88 -31.81
C ARG A 130 -11.61 24.56 -33.04
N GLU A 131 -12.74 23.89 -32.88
CA GLU A 131 -13.70 23.62 -33.96
C GLU A 131 -14.47 24.90 -34.37
N LEU A 132 -14.70 25.81 -33.43
CA LEU A 132 -15.44 27.07 -33.65
C LEU A 132 -14.57 28.23 -34.13
N THR A 133 -13.25 28.10 -34.10
CA THR A 133 -12.34 29.11 -34.65
C THR A 133 -12.11 28.76 -36.12
N PRO A 134 -12.63 29.52 -37.10
CA PRO A 134 -12.31 29.26 -38.50
C PRO A 134 -10.80 29.41 -38.67
N GLN A 135 -10.15 28.50 -39.40
CA GLN A 135 -8.78 28.73 -39.83
C GLN A 135 -8.81 29.97 -40.75
N SER A 136 -8.46 31.14 -40.20
CA SER A 136 -8.08 32.29 -41.01
C SER A 136 -6.81 31.91 -41.77
N HIS A 137 -6.98 31.34 -42.96
CA HIS A 137 -5.93 31.39 -43.98
C HIS A 137 -5.95 32.84 -44.47
N ASP A 138 -5.02 33.62 -43.92
CA ASP A 138 -4.70 34.96 -44.36
C ASP A 138 -3.94 34.90 -45.70
N TRP A 139 -4.46 35.67 -46.67
CA TRP A 139 -3.82 36.34 -47.82
C TRP A 139 -2.87 35.57 -48.74
#